data_AF-A0ABD0QV95-F1
#
_entry.id   AF-A0ABD0QV95-F1
#
_cell.length_a   1.000
_cell.length_b   1.000
_cell.length_c   1.000
_cell.angle_alpha   90.00
_cell.angle_beta   90.00
_cell.angle_gamma   90.00
#
_symmetry.space_group_name_H-M   'P 1'
#
loop_
_entity.id
_entity.type
_entity.pdbx_description
1 polymer ?
#
loop_
_entity_poly.entity_id
_entity_poly.type
_entity_poly.pdbx_seq_one_letter_code
_entity_poly.pdbx_strand_id
1 'polypeptide(L)'
;STGVALPALYYSPDEEDERPFICSLPQDNGIMACSDVPARRVAGHQCCLDVDDLLHHQALGLVTEPFLNASAVVPGLCVNWNRYYTRCHTGHRNPHKGAINFDNIGYAWIVIFQ
;
A
#
# COMPACT_ATOMS: atom_id res chain seq x y z
N SER A 1 -2.40 -0.68 -24.79
CA SER A 1 -2.88 -0.52 -23.40
C SER A 1 -2.44 -1.77 -22.66
N THR A 2 -1.39 -1.67 -21.83
CA THR A 2 -0.97 -2.78 -20.95
C THR A 2 -2.08 -2.93 -19.90
N GLY A 3 -2.78 -4.06 -19.88
CA GLY A 3 -4.01 -4.32 -19.10
C GLY A 3 -3.84 -4.34 -17.58
N VAL A 4 -2.82 -3.68 -17.05
CA VAL A 4 -2.42 -3.73 -15.65
C VAL A 4 -3.08 -2.58 -14.90
N ALA A 5 -3.98 -2.92 -13.97
CA ALA A 5 -4.61 -1.93 -13.10
C ALA A 5 -3.53 -1.21 -12.28
N LEU A 6 -3.54 0.12 -12.35
CA LEU A 6 -2.65 0.96 -11.54
C LEU A 6 -3.02 0.82 -10.05
N PRO A 7 -2.04 0.82 -9.14
CA PRO A 7 -2.30 0.78 -7.72
C PRO A 7 -2.98 2.08 -7.25
N ALA A 8 -3.56 2.03 -6.04
CA ALA A 8 -4.08 3.21 -5.38
C ALA A 8 -2.98 4.27 -5.19
N LEU A 9 -3.37 5.55 -5.10
CA LEU A 9 -2.44 6.67 -4.97
C LEU A 9 -1.65 6.67 -3.64
N TYR A 10 -2.16 6.03 -2.61
CA TYR A 10 -1.52 5.87 -1.31
C TYR A 10 -1.67 4.43 -0.81
N TYR A 11 -0.74 4.02 0.04
CA TYR A 11 -0.80 2.71 0.67
C TYR A 11 -1.92 2.69 1.71
N SER A 12 -2.79 1.68 1.64
CA SER A 12 -3.86 1.48 2.60
C SER A 12 -4.01 -0.03 2.89
N PRO A 13 -3.90 -0.46 4.15
CA PRO A 13 -4.14 -1.85 4.54
C PRO A 13 -5.64 -2.18 4.51
N ASP A 14 -5.99 -3.47 4.52
CA ASP A 14 -7.40 -3.93 4.47
C ASP A 14 -8.24 -3.41 5.66
N GLU A 15 -7.62 -3.16 6.81
CA GLU A 15 -8.24 -2.57 8.01
C GLU A 15 -8.01 -1.03 8.06
N GLU A 16 -8.16 -0.35 6.92
CA GLU A 16 -7.81 1.07 6.67
C GLU A 16 -8.21 2.04 7.80
N ASP A 17 -9.42 1.90 8.36
CA ASP A 17 -9.98 2.84 9.32
C ASP A 17 -9.61 2.52 10.78
N GLU A 18 -9.43 1.24 11.10
CA GLU A 18 -9.15 0.77 12.46
C GLU A 18 -7.65 0.67 12.75
N ARG A 19 -6.85 0.33 11.74
CA ARG A 19 -5.40 0.14 11.84
C ARG A 19 -4.69 0.69 10.60
N PRO A 20 -4.66 2.02 10.45
CA PRO A 20 -3.98 2.66 9.33
C PRO A 20 -2.47 2.46 9.42
N PHE A 21 -1.81 2.50 8.27
CA PHE A 21 -0.37 2.69 8.20
C PHE A 21 -0.07 4.20 8.15
N ILE A 22 0.57 4.71 9.20
CA ILE A 22 0.91 6.14 9.30
C ILE A 22 2.43 6.27 9.20
N CYS A 23 2.91 6.87 8.12
CA CYS A 23 4.34 7.14 7.94
C CYS A 23 4.77 8.42 8.68
N SER A 24 6.06 8.50 8.95
CA SER A 24 6.72 9.69 9.51
C SER A 24 7.33 10.51 8.38
N LEU A 25 7.25 11.85 8.47
CA LEU A 25 7.95 12.72 7.52
C LEU A 25 9.47 12.56 7.71
N PRO A 26 10.29 12.80 6.67
CA PRO A 26 11.75 12.63 6.76
C PRO A 26 12.44 13.50 7.84
N GLN A 27 11.78 14.57 8.25
CA GLN A 27 12.26 15.49 9.30
C GLN A 27 11.86 15.08 10.72
N ASP A 28 10.95 14.12 10.85
CA ASP A 28 10.39 13.69 12.13
C ASP A 28 11.04 12.38 12.58
N ASN A 29 11.25 12.23 13.89
CA ASN A 29 11.81 11.01 14.49
C ASN A 29 10.69 10.01 14.83
N GLY A 30 9.82 9.71 13.88
CA GLY A 30 8.71 8.77 14.10
C GLY A 30 9.12 7.31 13.93
N ILE A 31 8.24 6.41 14.36
CA ILE A 31 8.52 4.97 14.50
C ILE A 31 8.21 4.13 13.24
N MET A 32 7.55 4.73 12.25
CA MET A 32 7.15 4.08 11.00
C MET A 32 7.59 4.90 9.81
N ALA A 33 8.30 4.29 8.87
CA ALA A 33 8.77 4.90 7.63
C ALA A 33 8.18 4.19 6.40
N CYS A 34 8.17 4.84 5.24
CA CYS A 34 7.71 4.21 3.99
C CYS A 34 8.47 2.93 3.60
N SER A 35 9.68 2.74 4.12
CA SER A 35 10.44 1.47 3.98
C SER A 35 9.80 0.29 4.70
N ASP A 36 8.94 0.55 5.69
CA ASP A 36 8.30 -0.47 6.52
C ASP A 36 6.98 -0.96 5.92
N VAL A 37 6.57 -0.40 4.77
CA VAL A 37 5.39 -0.88 4.03
C VAL A 37 5.65 -2.34 3.62
N PRO A 38 4.79 -3.29 4.03
CA PRO A 38 5.01 -4.70 3.73
C PRO A 38 4.86 -4.96 2.24
N ALA A 39 5.59 -5.95 1.74
CA ALA A 39 5.42 -6.39 0.36
C ALA A 39 3.97 -6.85 0.11
N ARG A 40 3.44 -6.50 -1.06
CA ARG A 40 2.09 -6.87 -1.48
C ARG A 40 1.93 -8.38 -1.46
N ARG A 41 0.78 -8.87 -0.99
CA ARG A 41 0.44 -10.29 -1.00
C ARG A 41 -0.84 -10.51 -1.81
N VAL A 42 -0.88 -11.58 -2.59
CA VAL A 42 -2.06 -12.04 -3.34
C VAL A 42 -2.23 -13.52 -3.04
N ALA A 43 -3.43 -13.92 -2.61
CA ALA A 43 -3.73 -15.30 -2.19
C ALA A 43 -2.71 -15.88 -1.17
N GLY A 44 -2.21 -15.05 -0.25
CA GLY A 44 -1.22 -15.44 0.76
C GLY A 44 0.23 -15.46 0.30
N HIS A 45 0.50 -15.36 -1.00
CA HIS A 45 1.86 -15.31 -1.56
C HIS A 45 2.35 -13.87 -1.70
N GLN A 46 3.60 -13.63 -1.33
CA GLN A 46 4.27 -12.34 -1.55
C GLN A 46 4.51 -12.12 -3.04
N CYS A 47 4.17 -10.94 -3.54
CA CYS A 47 4.51 -10.50 -4.89
C CYS A 47 5.99 -10.17 -4.95
N CYS A 48 6.70 -10.74 -5.94
CA CYS A 48 8.15 -10.60 -6.06
C CYS A 48 8.59 -9.76 -7.25
N LEU A 49 7.70 -9.51 -8.22
CA LEU A 49 8.04 -8.80 -9.45
C LEU A 49 7.95 -7.28 -9.28
N ASP A 50 8.72 -6.54 -10.06
CA ASP A 50 8.41 -5.16 -10.41
C ASP A 50 7.78 -5.02 -11.81
N VAL A 51 7.57 -3.77 -12.22
CA VAL A 51 7.00 -3.44 -13.52
C VAL A 51 7.93 -3.88 -14.65
N ASP A 52 9.25 -3.76 -14.50
CA ASP A 52 10.20 -4.13 -15.55
C ASP A 52 10.24 -5.64 -15.73
N ASP A 53 10.21 -6.40 -14.63
CA ASP A 53 10.07 -7.85 -14.65
C ASP A 53 8.80 -8.29 -15.39
N LEU A 54 7.66 -7.63 -15.10
CA LEU A 54 6.39 -7.93 -15.75
C LEU A 54 6.48 -7.68 -17.27
N LEU A 55 7.04 -6.55 -17.68
CA LEU A 55 7.21 -6.20 -19.09
C LEU A 55 8.13 -7.19 -19.79
N HIS A 56 9.20 -7.63 -19.13
CA HIS A 56 10.11 -8.64 -19.64
C HIS A 56 9.40 -9.99 -19.85
N HIS A 57 8.63 -10.44 -18.85
CA HIS A 57 7.86 -11.69 -18.95
C HIS A 57 6.76 -11.61 -20.02
N GLN A 58 6.14 -10.44 -20.19
CA GLN A 58 5.16 -10.21 -21.27
C GLN A 58 5.82 -10.25 -22.65
N ALA A 59 7.02 -9.66 -22.80
CA ALA A 59 7.79 -9.70 -24.04
C ALA A 59 8.22 -11.14 -24.42
N LEU A 60 8.47 -11.99 -23.42
CA LEU A 60 8.76 -13.42 -23.61
C LEU A 60 7.50 -14.28 -23.86
N GLY A 61 6.30 -13.69 -23.86
CA GLY A 61 5.04 -14.42 -24.03
C GLY A 61 4.68 -15.33 -22.85
N LEU A 62 5.35 -15.15 -21.70
CA LEU A 62 5.12 -15.93 -20.47
C LEU A 62 3.90 -15.45 -19.68
N VAL A 63 3.39 -14.26 -19.99
CA VAL A 63 2.22 -13.64 -19.35
C VAL A 63 1.21 -13.29 -20.43
N THR A 64 0.02 -13.88 -20.36
CA THR A 64 -1.12 -13.56 -21.22
C THR A 64 -2.27 -13.07 -20.34
N GLU A 65 -3.17 -12.23 -20.84
CA GLU A 65 -4.34 -11.71 -20.10
C GLU A 65 -5.43 -12.80 -19.94
N PRO A 66 -5.13 -13.87 -19.19
CA PRO A 66 -5.85 -14.12 -17.93
C PRO A 66 -4.91 -14.49 -16.75
N PHE A 67 -3.59 -14.50 -16.97
CA PHE A 67 -2.58 -14.96 -16.00
C PHE A 67 -2.41 -14.01 -14.81
N LEU A 68 -2.76 -12.73 -14.95
CA LEU A 68 -2.76 -11.78 -13.82
C LEU A 68 -3.83 -12.12 -12.77
N ASN A 69 -4.95 -12.72 -13.18
CA ASN A 69 -5.93 -13.31 -12.26
C ASN A 69 -5.52 -14.71 -11.80
N ALA A 70 -4.76 -15.44 -12.62
CA ALA A 70 -4.12 -16.70 -12.24
C ALA A 70 -2.84 -16.54 -11.39
N SER A 71 -2.51 -15.32 -10.93
CA SER A 71 -1.44 -15.06 -9.94
C SER A 71 -1.61 -15.87 -8.64
N ALA A 72 -2.79 -16.48 -8.43
CA ALA A 72 -3.05 -17.45 -7.38
C ALA A 72 -2.42 -18.85 -7.64
N VAL A 73 -2.00 -19.16 -8.87
CA VAL A 73 -1.54 -20.50 -9.30
C VAL A 73 -0.01 -20.65 -9.21
N VAL A 74 0.75 -19.56 -9.36
CA VAL A 74 2.21 -19.58 -9.22
C VAL A 74 2.64 -18.55 -8.17
N PRO A 75 3.24 -18.99 -7.05
CA PRO A 75 3.73 -18.08 -6.01
C PRO A 75 4.66 -17.01 -6.58
N GLY A 76 4.37 -15.74 -6.31
CA GLY A 76 5.29 -14.63 -6.60
C GLY A 76 5.19 -13.97 -7.98
N LEU A 77 4.40 -14.50 -8.92
CA LEU A 77 4.21 -13.93 -10.27
C LEU A 77 3.35 -12.64 -10.33
N CYS A 78 3.24 -11.90 -9.23
CA CYS A 78 2.53 -10.63 -9.19
C CYS A 78 3.49 -9.46 -8.93
N VAL A 79 3.11 -8.28 -9.43
CA VAL A 79 3.85 -7.04 -9.18
C VAL A 79 3.64 -6.59 -7.74
N ASN A 80 4.75 -6.34 -7.05
CA ASN A 80 4.78 -5.73 -5.74
C ASN A 80 4.59 -4.21 -5.85
N TRP A 81 3.35 -3.76 -6.04
CA TRP A 81 3.05 -2.33 -6.11
C TRP A 81 3.43 -1.55 -4.85
N ASN A 82 3.47 -2.23 -3.69
CA ASN A 82 3.76 -1.58 -2.42
C ASN A 82 5.16 -0.95 -2.36
N ARG A 83 6.11 -1.46 -3.16
CA ARG A 83 7.48 -0.93 -3.24
C ARG A 83 7.55 0.50 -3.79
N TYR A 84 6.50 0.97 -4.44
CA TYR A 84 6.43 2.31 -5.03
C TYR A 84 5.87 3.37 -4.07
N TYR A 85 5.37 2.98 -2.89
CA TYR A 85 4.95 3.92 -1.84
C TYR A 85 6.15 4.40 -1.03
N THR A 86 6.95 5.28 -1.63
CA THR A 86 8.24 5.74 -1.05
C THR A 86 8.17 7.13 -0.43
N ARG A 87 7.04 7.83 -0.56
CA ARG A 87 6.89 9.21 -0.11
C ARG A 87 5.82 9.34 0.95
N CYS A 88 6.21 9.85 2.11
CA CYS A 88 5.27 10.22 3.16
C CYS A 88 4.70 11.63 2.90
N HIS A 89 3.38 11.77 3.01
CA HIS A 89 2.69 13.05 2.86
C HIS A 89 1.40 13.04 3.69
N THR A 90 0.96 14.22 4.13
CA THR A 90 -0.34 14.38 4.80
C THR A 90 -1.47 13.91 3.88
N GLY A 91 -2.29 12.99 4.39
CA GLY A 91 -3.49 12.52 3.72
C GLY A 91 -4.67 13.49 3.87
N HIS A 92 -5.86 13.06 3.43
CA HIS A 92 -7.09 13.86 3.49
C HIS A 92 -8.04 13.46 4.62
N ARG A 93 -7.83 12.30 5.26
CA ARG A 93 -8.73 11.74 6.27
C ARG A 93 -7.92 11.24 7.46
N ASN A 94 -8.44 11.52 8.65
CA ASN A 94 -7.90 10.98 9.89
C ASN A 94 -8.49 9.58 10.17
N PRO A 95 -7.80 8.73 10.94
CA PRO A 95 -8.27 7.40 11.31
C PRO A 95 -9.61 7.39 12.08
N HIS A 96 -10.21 6.22 12.24
CA HIS A 96 -11.47 6.02 12.98
C HIS A 96 -12.59 6.97 12.54
N LYS A 97 -12.86 7.01 11.24
CA LYS A 97 -13.83 7.90 10.58
C LYS A 97 -13.58 9.39 10.87
N GLY A 98 -12.33 9.74 11.14
CA GLY A 98 -11.89 11.09 11.45
C GLY A 98 -11.96 11.48 12.93
N ALA A 99 -12.33 10.56 13.82
CA ALA A 99 -12.52 10.87 15.24
C ALA A 99 -11.22 11.09 16.01
N ILE A 100 -10.12 10.45 15.59
CA ILE A 100 -8.83 10.47 16.30
C ILE A 100 -7.85 11.37 15.55
N ASN A 101 -7.67 12.60 16.04
CA ASN A 101 -6.71 13.58 15.52
C ASN A 101 -6.43 14.70 16.54
N PHE A 102 -5.45 15.56 16.23
CA PHE A 102 -5.08 16.74 17.04
C PHE A 102 -5.23 18.06 16.27
N ASP A 103 -6.06 18.08 15.22
CA ASP A 103 -6.23 19.25 14.34
C ASP A 103 -6.99 20.41 15.04
N ASN A 104 -7.74 20.08 16.10
CA ASN A 104 -8.48 21.04 16.92
C ASN A 104 -8.49 20.58 18.39
N ILE A 105 -8.57 21.54 19.33
CA ILE A 105 -8.66 21.28 20.77
C ILE A 105 -9.83 20.36 21.14
N GLY A 106 -10.95 20.46 20.43
CA GLY A 106 -12.12 19.59 20.64
C GLY A 106 -11.81 18.11 20.35
N TYR A 107 -11.16 17.82 19.22
CA TYR A 107 -10.75 16.45 18.90
C TYR A 107 -9.63 15.96 19.81
N ALA A 108 -8.68 16.83 20.17
CA ALA A 108 -7.63 16.49 21.13
C ALA A 108 -8.21 16.03 22.48
N TRP A 109 -9.27 16.69 22.96
CA TRP A 109 -9.95 16.29 24.20
C TRP A 109 -10.62 14.92 24.08
N ILE A 110 -11.26 14.62 22.93
CA ILE A 110 -11.85 13.30 22.69
C ILE A 110 -10.79 12.20 22.81
N VAL A 111 -9.60 12.41 22.24
CA VAL A 111 -8.49 11.44 22.31
C VAL A 111 -7.91 11.31 23.72
N ILE A 112 -7.75 12.42 24.45
CA ILE A 112 -7.15 12.41 25.80
C ILE A 112 -8.05 11.70 26.82
N PHE A 113 -9.37 11.78 26.66
CA PHE A 113 -10.35 11.23 27.60
C PHE A 113 -11.05 9.94 27.12
N GLN A 114 -10.53 9.29 26.07
CA GLN A 114 -11.04 8.00 25.59
C GLN A 114 -10.75 6.86 26.57
#